data_AF-A0A3M1SGL9-F1
#
_entry.id   AF-A0A3M1SGL9-F1
#
_cell.length_a   1.000
_cell.length_b   1.000
_cell.length_c   1.000
_cell.angle_alpha   90.00
_cell.angle_beta   90.00
_cell.angle_gamma   90.00
#
_symmetry.space_group_name_H-M   'P 1'
#
loop_
_entity.id
_entity.type
_entity.pdbx_description
1 polymer ?
#
loop_
_entity_poly.entity_id
_entity_poly.type
_entity_poly.pdbx_seq_one_letter_code
_entity_poly.pdbx_strand_id
1 'polypeptide(L)'
;YGHAIRTRKDGNCEILTSEEEFENFRRSTGPAEEVREYLREVVKVTDLKLGCLVTSRRPAADAIARIKEPWDFCFFLRLDDNSLPKLKEVATECKNLGKPIYPYFVVETPKNKKILERIGWTSTATMENAVAFAEKLEGVVDGIIATCLGDLEGDKELLKILQKVRG
;
A
#
# COMPACT_ATOMS: atom_id res chain seq x y z
N TYR A 1 4.20 4.97 23.49
CA TYR A 1 3.87 4.11 22.33
C TYR A 1 2.94 3.02 22.84
N GLY A 2 1.79 2.80 22.19
CA GLY A 2 0.80 1.82 22.64
C GLY A 2 1.28 0.37 22.51
N HIS A 3 0.53 -0.56 23.08
CA HIS A 3 0.77 -2.00 22.93
C HIS A 3 0.30 -2.49 21.54
N ALA A 4 1.02 -3.46 20.95
CA ALA A 4 0.51 -4.14 19.77
C ALA A 4 -0.65 -5.06 20.16
N ILE A 5 -1.70 -5.00 19.37
CA ILE A 5 -2.91 -5.82 19.56
C ILE A 5 -3.07 -6.69 18.32
N ARG A 6 -3.24 -8.00 18.53
CA ARG A 6 -3.63 -8.96 17.50
C ARG A 6 -5.12 -9.25 17.64
N THR A 7 -5.85 -9.12 16.54
CA THR A 7 -7.24 -9.58 16.45
C THR A 7 -7.25 -10.98 15.86
N ARG A 8 -7.88 -11.91 16.55
CA ARG A 8 -8.07 -13.29 16.14
C ARG A 8 -9.28 -13.43 15.21
N LYS A 9 -9.35 -14.53 14.46
CA LYS A 9 -10.46 -14.79 13.53
C LYS A 9 -11.84 -14.83 14.19
N ASP A 10 -11.90 -15.09 15.49
CA ASP A 10 -13.12 -15.12 16.29
C ASP A 10 -13.51 -13.73 16.84
N GLY A 11 -12.68 -12.71 16.58
CA GLY A 11 -12.86 -11.33 17.04
C GLY A 11 -12.22 -11.02 18.38
N ASN A 12 -11.63 -12.01 19.07
CA ASN A 12 -10.91 -11.75 20.31
C ASN A 12 -9.64 -10.97 20.04
N CYS A 13 -9.32 -10.06 20.97
CA CYS A 13 -8.13 -9.23 20.90
C CYS A 13 -7.13 -9.64 21.96
N GLU A 14 -5.88 -9.81 21.55
CA GLU A 14 -4.76 -10.19 22.41
C GLU A 14 -3.70 -9.10 22.38
N ILE A 15 -3.24 -8.68 23.56
CA ILE A 15 -2.09 -7.80 23.67
C ILE A 15 -0.83 -8.66 23.50
N LEU A 16 -0.01 -8.31 22.51
CA LEU A 16 1.28 -8.97 22.31
C LEU A 16 2.26 -8.46 23.35
N THR A 17 2.77 -9.37 24.17
CA THR A 17 3.64 -9.04 25.31
C THR A 17 5.07 -9.56 25.15
N SER A 18 5.31 -10.57 24.31
CA SER A 18 6.66 -11.06 24.04
C SER A 18 7.34 -10.32 22.88
N GLU A 19 8.65 -10.12 22.98
CA GLU A 19 9.47 -9.45 21.95
C GLU A 19 9.47 -10.24 20.63
N GLU A 20 9.52 -11.57 20.72
CA GLU A 20 9.46 -12.46 19.56
C GLU A 20 8.13 -12.36 18.82
N GLU A 21 7.00 -12.39 19.53
CA GLU A 21 5.68 -12.24 18.89
C GLU A 21 5.50 -10.85 18.29
N PHE A 22 6.04 -9.83 18.95
CA PHE A 22 6.01 -8.47 18.44
C PHE A 22 6.83 -8.33 17.16
N GLU A 23 8.03 -8.93 17.11
CA GLU A 23 8.86 -8.94 15.91
C GLU A 23 8.22 -9.78 14.79
N ASN A 24 7.65 -10.94 15.09
CA ASN A 24 6.92 -11.74 14.11
C ASN A 24 5.69 -11.01 13.58
N PHE A 25 4.96 -10.30 14.44
CA PHE A 25 3.81 -9.48 14.09
C PHE A 25 4.16 -8.25 13.25
N ARG A 26 5.36 -7.66 13.46
CA ARG A 26 5.91 -6.59 12.62
C ARG A 26 6.44 -7.11 11.29
N ARG A 27 6.92 -8.35 11.26
CA ARG A 27 7.50 -8.97 10.07
C ARG A 27 6.43 -9.42 9.10
N SER A 28 5.35 -10.03 9.59
CA SER A 28 4.11 -10.12 8.82
C SER A 28 3.56 -8.70 8.70
N THR A 29 2.81 -8.42 7.65
CA THR A 29 2.07 -7.15 7.50
C THR A 29 0.88 -7.03 8.47
N GLY A 30 1.04 -7.53 9.70
CA GLY A 30 0.04 -7.56 10.76
C GLY A 30 -1.00 -8.68 10.63
N PRO A 31 -2.05 -8.66 11.48
CA PRO A 31 -3.11 -9.66 11.61
C PRO A 31 -4.21 -9.46 10.56
N ALA A 32 -3.88 -8.82 9.44
CA ALA A 32 -4.90 -8.34 8.51
C ALA A 32 -5.71 -9.51 7.94
N GLU A 33 -5.08 -10.67 7.72
CA GLU A 33 -5.70 -11.90 7.27
C GLU A 33 -6.73 -12.42 8.30
N GLU A 34 -6.35 -12.49 9.59
CA GLU A 34 -7.27 -12.88 10.68
C GLU A 34 -8.43 -11.88 10.82
N VAL A 35 -8.16 -10.57 10.68
CA VAL A 35 -9.19 -9.52 10.68
C VAL A 35 -10.12 -9.67 9.48
N ARG A 36 -9.59 -9.93 8.29
CA ARG A 36 -10.38 -10.18 7.07
C ARG A 36 -11.27 -11.40 7.26
N GLU A 37 -10.73 -12.49 7.78
CA GLU A 37 -11.47 -13.71 8.09
C GLU A 37 -12.60 -13.44 9.09
N TYR A 38 -12.30 -12.74 10.19
CA TYR A 38 -13.34 -12.33 11.14
C TYR A 38 -14.46 -11.51 10.46
N LEU A 39 -14.10 -10.52 9.65
CA LEU A 39 -15.07 -9.69 8.93
C LEU A 39 -15.93 -10.52 7.98
N ARG A 40 -15.33 -11.46 7.24
CA ARG A 40 -16.03 -12.29 6.25
C ARG A 40 -16.84 -13.44 6.85
N GLU A 41 -16.30 -14.14 7.84
CA GLU A 41 -16.87 -15.38 8.38
C GLU A 41 -17.78 -15.14 9.58
N VAL A 42 -17.39 -14.21 10.47
CA VAL A 42 -18.11 -13.96 11.73
C VAL A 42 -19.07 -12.79 11.59
N VAL A 43 -18.57 -11.62 11.17
CA VAL A 43 -19.41 -10.42 10.97
C VAL A 43 -20.26 -10.55 9.71
N LYS A 44 -19.80 -11.33 8.73
CA LYS A 44 -20.47 -11.59 7.44
C LYS A 44 -20.70 -10.33 6.62
N VAL A 45 -19.70 -9.45 6.56
CA VAL A 45 -19.75 -8.28 5.66
C VAL A 45 -19.70 -8.77 4.22
N THR A 46 -20.76 -8.50 3.44
CA THR A 46 -20.86 -8.93 2.02
C THR A 46 -20.45 -7.81 1.06
N ASP A 47 -20.82 -6.57 1.36
CA ASP A 47 -20.68 -5.45 0.41
C ASP A 47 -19.39 -4.65 0.63
N LEU A 48 -18.64 -4.96 1.71
CA LEU A 48 -17.36 -4.32 1.99
C LEU A 48 -16.26 -4.94 1.13
N LYS A 49 -15.44 -4.10 0.48
CA LYS A 49 -14.23 -4.52 -0.23
C LYS A 49 -13.02 -4.43 0.70
N LEU A 50 -12.24 -5.49 0.79
CA LEU A 50 -11.09 -5.62 1.68
C LEU A 50 -9.82 -5.77 0.86
N GLY A 51 -8.88 -4.83 1.00
CA GLY A 51 -7.61 -4.85 0.28
C GLY A 51 -6.43 -5.23 1.16
N CYS A 52 -5.41 -5.85 0.56
CA CYS A 52 -4.14 -6.10 1.24
C CYS A 52 -3.13 -4.98 0.96
N LEU A 53 -2.28 -4.70 1.95
CA LEU A 53 -1.23 -3.69 1.88
C LEU A 53 0.15 -4.32 1.67
N VAL A 54 0.69 -4.30 0.46
CA VAL A 54 2.04 -4.83 0.17
C VAL A 54 3.08 -3.70 0.16
N THR A 55 4.35 -4.04 0.31
CA THR A 55 5.46 -3.07 0.44
C THR A 55 6.65 -3.47 -0.40
N SER A 56 7.28 -2.50 -1.06
CA SER A 56 8.49 -2.72 -1.86
C SER A 56 9.71 -3.18 -1.05
N ARG A 57 9.67 -3.08 0.29
CA ARG A 57 10.75 -3.53 1.19
C ARG A 57 10.88 -5.05 1.32
N ARG A 58 9.87 -5.82 0.89
CA ARG A 58 9.89 -7.28 0.87
C ARG A 58 10.12 -7.79 -0.56
N PRO A 59 10.65 -9.00 -0.76
CA PRO A 59 10.67 -9.65 -2.07
C PRO A 59 9.30 -9.63 -2.76
N ALA A 60 9.28 -9.60 -4.10
CA ALA A 60 8.03 -9.63 -4.87
C ALA A 60 7.21 -10.89 -4.55
N ALA A 61 7.87 -12.02 -4.37
CA ALA A 61 7.27 -13.31 -4.01
C ALA A 61 6.39 -13.22 -2.75
N ASP A 62 6.80 -12.47 -1.73
CA ASP A 62 6.02 -12.30 -0.50
C ASP A 62 4.72 -11.53 -0.78
N ALA A 63 4.80 -10.46 -1.59
CA ALA A 63 3.64 -9.70 -2.02
C ALA A 63 2.71 -10.57 -2.88
N ILE A 64 3.26 -11.36 -3.80
CA ILE A 64 2.52 -12.28 -4.67
C ILE A 64 1.80 -13.37 -3.86
N ALA A 65 2.48 -13.99 -2.90
CA ALA A 65 1.87 -14.98 -2.01
C ALA A 65 0.69 -14.36 -1.26
N ARG A 66 0.86 -13.12 -0.78
CA ARG A 66 -0.20 -12.40 -0.06
C ARG A 66 -1.39 -12.02 -0.95
N ILE A 67 -1.19 -11.55 -2.18
CA ILE A 67 -2.31 -11.16 -3.06
C ILE A 67 -3.11 -12.37 -3.56
N LYS A 68 -2.56 -13.59 -3.50
CA LYS A 68 -3.28 -14.82 -3.87
C LYS A 68 -4.40 -15.16 -2.90
N GLU A 69 -4.23 -14.78 -1.64
CA GLU A 69 -5.25 -14.85 -0.61
C GLU A 69 -6.53 -14.06 -0.99
N PRO A 70 -7.70 -14.32 -0.38
CA PRO A 70 -9.00 -13.76 -0.78
C PRO A 70 -9.19 -12.27 -0.43
N TRP A 71 -8.31 -11.41 -0.95
CA TRP A 71 -8.43 -9.96 -1.00
C TRP A 71 -9.14 -9.51 -2.26
N ASP A 72 -9.87 -8.40 -2.16
CA ASP A 72 -10.58 -7.80 -3.29
C ASP A 72 -9.67 -6.94 -4.17
N PHE A 73 -8.63 -6.33 -3.61
CA PHE A 73 -7.69 -5.46 -4.31
C PHE A 73 -6.37 -5.33 -3.51
N CYS A 74 -5.38 -4.67 -4.10
CA CYS A 74 -4.03 -4.53 -3.55
C CYS A 74 -3.60 -3.06 -3.47
N PHE A 75 -3.00 -2.67 -2.34
CA PHE A 75 -2.28 -1.41 -2.18
C PHE A 75 -0.78 -1.65 -2.18
N PHE A 76 -0.03 -0.94 -3.03
CA PHE A 76 1.43 -1.08 -3.10
C PHE A 76 2.14 0.14 -2.49
N LEU A 77 2.85 -0.06 -1.39
CA LEU A 77 3.56 1.00 -0.69
C LEU A 77 5.00 1.18 -1.16
N ARG A 78 5.49 2.43 -0.99
CA ARG A 78 6.89 2.83 -1.16
C ARG A 78 7.37 2.61 -2.60
N LEU A 79 6.59 3.12 -3.55
CA LEU A 79 6.95 3.16 -4.95
C LEU A 79 8.02 4.24 -5.18
N ASP A 80 9.04 3.88 -5.94
CA ASP A 80 10.15 4.70 -6.46
C ASP A 80 10.71 4.01 -7.72
N ASP A 81 11.70 4.61 -8.39
CA ASP A 81 12.28 4.02 -9.61
C ASP A 81 12.88 2.62 -9.36
N ASN A 82 13.45 2.37 -8.17
CA ASN A 82 14.06 1.08 -7.83
C ASN A 82 13.03 -0.04 -7.62
N SER A 83 11.84 0.33 -7.13
CA SER A 83 10.75 -0.59 -6.84
C SER A 83 9.76 -0.74 -7.99
N LEU A 84 9.84 0.09 -9.03
CA LEU A 84 8.98 -0.01 -10.22
C LEU A 84 9.01 -1.39 -10.89
N PRO A 85 10.16 -2.08 -11.09
CA PRO A 85 10.16 -3.44 -11.63
C PRO A 85 9.37 -4.42 -10.77
N LYS A 86 9.49 -4.31 -9.44
CA LYS A 86 8.73 -5.13 -8.49
C LYS A 86 7.23 -4.83 -8.53
N LEU A 87 6.84 -3.56 -8.65
CA LEU A 87 5.45 -3.19 -8.85
C LEU A 87 4.89 -3.86 -10.12
N LYS A 88 5.62 -3.85 -11.23
CA LYS A 88 5.19 -4.48 -12.49
C LYS A 88 4.98 -5.99 -12.35
N GLU A 89 5.87 -6.67 -11.62
CA GLU A 89 5.74 -8.10 -11.31
C GLU A 89 4.46 -8.39 -10.50
N VAL A 90 4.26 -7.65 -9.40
CA VAL A 90 3.07 -7.78 -8.55
C VAL A 90 1.79 -7.43 -9.32
N ALA A 91 1.83 -6.37 -10.13
CA ALA A 91 0.69 -5.91 -10.93
C ALA A 91 0.28 -6.93 -12.00
N THR A 92 1.26 -7.59 -12.62
CA THR A 92 1.00 -8.69 -13.57
C THR A 92 0.20 -9.80 -12.91
N GLU A 93 0.60 -10.20 -11.69
CA GLU A 93 -0.12 -11.24 -10.96
C GLU A 93 -1.50 -10.77 -10.48
N CYS A 94 -1.61 -9.53 -10.00
CA CYS A 94 -2.91 -8.92 -9.68
C CYS A 94 -3.87 -8.98 -10.88
N LYS A 95 -3.39 -8.64 -12.08
CA LYS A 95 -4.16 -8.73 -13.32
C LYS A 95 -4.58 -10.16 -13.65
N ASN A 96 -3.69 -11.15 -13.49
CA ASN A 96 -4.03 -12.57 -13.69
C ASN A 96 -5.14 -13.04 -12.73
N LEU A 97 -5.16 -12.50 -11.51
CA LEU A 97 -6.15 -12.80 -10.48
C LEU A 97 -7.43 -11.96 -10.59
N GLY A 98 -7.50 -11.00 -11.53
CA GLY A 98 -8.61 -10.05 -11.65
C GLY A 98 -8.73 -9.10 -10.45
N LYS A 99 -7.63 -8.81 -9.76
CA LYS A 99 -7.58 -7.94 -8.58
C LYS A 99 -6.99 -6.59 -8.94
N PRO A 100 -7.69 -5.46 -8.68
CA PRO A 100 -7.13 -4.14 -8.90
C PRO A 100 -5.91 -3.88 -8.01
N ILE A 101 -4.95 -3.10 -8.50
CA ILE A 101 -3.77 -2.65 -7.76
C ILE A 101 -3.64 -1.13 -7.79
N TYR A 102 -3.38 -0.54 -6.63
CA TYR A 102 -3.21 0.90 -6.46
C TYR A 102 -1.92 1.21 -5.70
N PRO A 103 -0.84 1.65 -6.38
CA PRO A 103 0.34 2.11 -5.69
C PRO A 103 0.11 3.45 -4.98
N TYR A 104 0.79 3.61 -3.86
CA TYR A 104 0.87 4.86 -3.14
C TYR A 104 1.94 5.76 -3.78
N PHE A 105 1.47 6.79 -4.47
CA PHE A 105 2.27 7.66 -5.33
C PHE A 105 2.60 8.93 -4.56
N VAL A 106 3.76 8.92 -3.89
CA VAL A 106 4.16 9.98 -2.96
C VAL A 106 5.09 10.96 -3.66
N VAL A 107 4.66 12.21 -3.77
CA VAL A 107 5.44 13.27 -4.39
C VAL A 107 6.09 14.14 -3.33
N GLU A 108 7.40 14.30 -3.42
CA GLU A 108 8.16 15.19 -2.54
C GLU A 108 7.84 16.66 -2.85
N THR A 109 7.67 17.43 -1.78
CA THR A 109 7.58 18.89 -1.78
C THR A 109 8.51 19.45 -0.68
N PRO A 110 8.87 20.74 -0.73
CA PRO A 110 9.63 21.37 0.34
C PRO A 110 9.00 21.22 1.73
N LYS A 111 7.66 21.11 1.83
CA LYS A 111 6.96 20.98 3.11
C LYS A 111 6.97 19.56 3.67
N ASN A 112 6.91 18.54 2.82
CA ASN A 112 6.82 17.15 3.28
C ASN A 112 8.17 16.43 3.41
N LYS A 113 9.26 17.03 2.92
CA LYS A 113 10.60 16.43 2.96
C LYS A 113 11.02 15.93 4.35
N LYS A 114 10.83 16.76 5.40
CA LYS A 114 11.13 16.36 6.79
C LYS A 114 10.24 15.21 7.29
N ILE A 115 9.01 15.11 6.77
CA ILE A 115 8.10 14.00 7.11
C ILE A 115 8.63 12.71 6.49
N LEU A 116 8.97 12.75 5.19
CA LEU A 116 9.54 11.62 4.44
C LEU A 116 10.82 11.08 5.08
N GLU A 117 11.73 11.98 5.46
CA GLU A 117 12.97 11.65 6.17
C GLU A 117 12.68 10.95 7.50
N ARG A 118 11.74 11.48 8.32
CA ARG A 118 11.38 10.90 9.62
C ARG A 118 10.77 9.50 9.51
N ILE A 119 9.94 9.25 8.51
CA ILE A 119 9.32 7.93 8.31
C ILE A 119 10.23 6.98 7.53
N GLY A 120 11.35 7.47 6.97
CA GLY A 120 12.28 6.71 6.13
C GLY A 120 11.62 6.22 4.84
N TRP A 121 10.86 7.10 4.17
CA TRP A 121 10.25 6.81 2.88
C TRP A 121 10.95 7.62 1.79
N THR A 122 11.38 6.93 0.74
CA THR A 122 11.73 7.57 -0.53
C THR A 122 10.45 8.00 -1.23
N SER A 123 10.45 9.21 -1.79
CA SER A 123 9.37 9.69 -2.64
C SER A 123 9.37 8.93 -3.97
N THR A 124 8.19 8.77 -4.55
CA THR A 124 8.04 8.23 -5.90
C THR A 124 8.60 9.20 -6.95
N ALA A 125 8.37 10.48 -6.73
CA ALA A 125 8.63 11.55 -7.68
C ALA A 125 8.78 12.90 -6.95
N THR A 126 9.20 13.92 -7.69
CA THR A 126 9.06 15.34 -7.36
C THR A 126 7.91 15.94 -8.17
N MET A 127 7.45 17.15 -7.83
CA MET A 127 6.39 17.81 -8.62
C MET A 127 6.75 17.96 -10.10
N GLU A 128 8.04 18.18 -10.40
CA GLU A 128 8.56 18.35 -11.75
C GLU A 128 8.47 17.08 -12.60
N ASN A 129 8.70 15.90 -12.01
CA ASN A 129 8.74 14.63 -12.73
C ASN A 129 7.54 13.70 -12.45
N ALA A 130 6.57 14.15 -11.64
CA ALA A 130 5.39 13.37 -11.28
C ALA A 130 4.60 12.87 -12.50
N VAL A 131 4.39 13.72 -13.51
CA VAL A 131 3.68 13.33 -14.74
C VAL A 131 4.46 12.23 -15.48
N ALA A 132 5.76 12.42 -15.69
CA ALA A 132 6.61 11.46 -16.38
C ALA A 132 6.71 10.12 -15.64
N PHE A 133 6.64 10.11 -14.30
CA PHE A 133 6.56 8.86 -13.55
C PHE A 133 5.19 8.20 -13.70
N ALA A 134 4.10 8.98 -13.61
CA ALA A 134 2.75 8.46 -13.75
C ALA A 134 2.52 7.82 -15.13
N GLU A 135 3.08 8.37 -16.20
CA GLU A 135 3.06 7.77 -17.55
C GLU A 135 3.68 6.35 -17.58
N LYS A 136 4.72 6.08 -16.76
CA LYS A 136 5.31 4.73 -16.65
C LYS A 136 4.35 3.70 -16.01
N LEU A 137 3.27 4.17 -15.38
CA LEU A 137 2.28 3.34 -14.68
C LEU A 137 1.03 3.08 -15.53
N GLU A 138 0.89 3.76 -16.67
CA GLU A 138 -0.24 3.58 -17.58
C GLU A 138 -0.30 2.13 -18.11
N GLY A 139 -1.47 1.51 -18.00
CA GLY A 139 -1.68 0.10 -18.34
C GLY A 139 -0.99 -0.91 -17.41
N VAL A 140 -0.27 -0.45 -16.39
CA VAL A 140 0.37 -1.29 -15.36
C VAL A 140 -0.52 -1.43 -14.13
N VAL A 141 -1.15 -0.34 -13.69
CA VAL A 141 -1.97 -0.29 -12.47
C VAL A 141 -3.37 0.25 -12.74
N ASP A 142 -4.32 -0.02 -11.85
CA ASP A 142 -5.73 0.37 -12.01
C ASP A 142 -6.02 1.81 -11.54
N GLY A 143 -5.05 2.43 -10.89
CA GLY A 143 -5.08 3.81 -10.45
C GLY A 143 -3.95 4.10 -9.48
N ILE A 144 -3.73 5.36 -9.14
CA ILE A 144 -2.71 5.77 -8.18
C ILE A 144 -3.33 6.49 -7.00
N ILE A 145 -2.78 6.29 -5.81
CA ILE A 145 -3.12 7.08 -4.63
C ILE A 145 -2.09 8.21 -4.54
N ALA A 146 -2.38 9.31 -5.23
CA ALA A 146 -1.50 10.47 -5.30
C ALA A 146 -1.51 11.26 -3.99
N THR A 147 -0.33 11.59 -3.46
CA THR A 147 -0.22 12.44 -2.28
C THR A 147 1.09 13.23 -2.18
N CYS A 148 1.01 14.44 -1.65
CA CYS A 148 2.09 15.20 -1.04
C CYS A 148 1.88 15.17 0.48
N LEU A 149 2.38 14.12 1.16
CA LEU A 149 2.14 13.85 2.58
C LEU A 149 2.15 15.10 3.49
N GLY A 150 0.99 15.48 4.02
CA GLY A 150 0.86 16.63 4.93
C GLY A 150 0.98 18.02 4.28
N ASP A 151 0.96 18.09 2.95
CA ASP A 151 0.98 19.34 2.17
C ASP A 151 -0.25 19.43 1.27
N LEU A 152 -1.34 19.97 1.83
CA LEU A 152 -2.63 20.10 1.15
C LEU A 152 -2.56 20.89 -0.17
N GLU A 153 -1.74 21.95 -0.23
CA GLU A 153 -1.58 22.71 -1.47
C GLU A 153 -0.76 21.94 -2.50
N GLY A 154 0.24 21.19 -2.05
CA GLY A 154 0.95 20.21 -2.88
C GLY A 154 0.01 19.15 -3.46
N ASP A 155 -0.90 18.60 -2.65
CA ASP A 155 -1.92 17.65 -3.14
C ASP A 155 -2.79 18.26 -4.25
N LYS A 156 -3.27 19.50 -4.06
CA LYS A 156 -4.08 20.20 -5.07
C LYS A 156 -3.31 20.44 -6.35
N GLU A 157 -2.05 20.86 -6.27
CA GLU A 157 -1.18 21.06 -7.42
C GLU A 157 -0.89 19.74 -8.15
N LEU A 158 -0.53 18.70 -7.40
CA LEU A 158 -0.29 17.37 -7.91
C LEU A 158 -1.49 16.85 -8.69
N LEU A 159 -2.69 16.95 -8.10
CA LEU A 159 -3.92 16.55 -8.78
C LEU A 159 -4.12 17.34 -10.07
N LYS A 160 -3.85 18.66 -10.10
CA LYS A 160 -3.96 19.45 -11.34
C LYS A 160 -3.02 18.97 -12.44
N ILE A 161 -1.76 18.67 -12.12
CA ILE A 161 -0.79 18.25 -13.14
C ILE A 161 -1.05 16.81 -13.64
N LEU A 162 -1.53 15.92 -12.76
CA LEU A 162 -1.85 14.54 -13.11
C LEU A 162 -3.07 14.42 -14.03
N GLN A 163 -3.86 15.48 -14.21
CA GLN A 163 -4.95 15.49 -15.20
C GLN A 163 -4.47 15.25 -16.64
N LYS A 164 -3.17 15.39 -16.91
CA LYS A 164 -2.54 15.08 -18.20
C LYS A 164 -2.47 13.58 -18.49
N VAL A 165 -2.49 12.73 -17.47
CA VAL A 165 -2.35 11.27 -17.56
C VAL A 165 -3.70 10.59 -17.30
N ARG A 166 -4.80 11.20 -17.78
CA ARG A 166 -6.13 10.60 -17.70
C ARG A 166 -6.26 9.52 -18.77
N GLY A 167 -6.30 8.25 -18.34
CA GLY A 167 -6.82 7.14 -19.14
C GLY A 167 -8.32 7.22 -19.33
#